data_AF-A0A7W6G424-F1
#
_entry.id   AF-A0A7W6G424-F1
#
_cell.length_a   1.000
_cell.length_b   1.000
_cell.length_c   1.000
_cell.angle_alpha   90.00
_cell.angle_beta   90.00
_cell.angle_gamma   90.00
#
_symmetry.space_group_name_H-M   'P 1'
#
loop_
_entity.id
_entity.type
_entity.pdbx_description
1 polymer ?
#
loop_
_entity_poly.entity_id
_entity_poly.type
_entity_poly.pdbx_seq_one_letter_code
_entity_poly.pdbx_strand_id
1 'polypeptide(L)'
;MDVTSDDDAFDTRSTPTQPTPDRLREAHHGTLFSAQDLNPAPPSGEKLQQIAHDPSGHRARLRKRLLDGGEGALADHEIIEYLLMTAIPRRDTKPLARSLLARFGSLAGVFNADSVALAAHPGMGETSAAAIRIVALATRRFARHQVSEQPIFNTWQMLISYLTVDMAHLKVERVRALYLDTKNRLIRDEHLGDGSLDEAAIHPREVIRKALDLGAASMILVHNHPSGSPEPSRADIQITQKIAEAGHHLGISVHDHVVIGREGHVSLRQRGLL
;
A
#
# COMPACT_ATOMS: atom_id res chain seq x y z
N MET A 1 32.92 -35.74 -44.40
CA MET A 1 33.12 -36.79 -43.38
C MET A 1 31.99 -36.59 -42.39
N ASP A 2 30.75 -36.88 -42.78
CA ASP A 2 30.12 -38.22 -42.91
C ASP A 2 30.15 -38.95 -41.56
N VAL A 3 28.96 -39.14 -40.94
CA VAL A 3 28.20 -40.43 -40.84
C VAL A 3 28.41 -40.97 -39.41
N THR A 4 27.45 -41.38 -38.57
CA THR A 4 26.03 -41.80 -38.60
C THR A 4 25.58 -41.99 -37.12
N SER A 5 24.32 -41.75 -36.73
CA SER A 5 23.19 -42.72 -36.56
C SER A 5 23.51 -43.87 -35.57
N ASP A 6 22.64 -44.42 -34.72
CA ASP A 6 21.18 -44.46 -34.55
C ASP A 6 20.87 -45.14 -33.19
N ASP A 7 19.57 -45.25 -32.86
CA ASP A 7 18.91 -46.21 -31.94
C ASP A 7 18.86 -45.86 -30.42
N ASP A 8 17.75 -46.00 -29.68
CA ASP A 8 16.44 -46.57 -30.01
C ASP A 8 15.33 -46.20 -29.00
N ALA A 9 14.10 -46.44 -29.47
CA ALA A 9 12.75 -46.32 -28.92
C ALA A 9 12.46 -46.59 -27.42
N PHE A 10 11.48 -45.83 -26.87
CA PHE A 10 10.33 -46.42 -26.15
C PHE A 10 9.09 -45.49 -26.17
N ASP A 11 8.08 -45.89 -26.95
CA ASP A 11 6.71 -45.37 -26.98
C ASP A 11 5.80 -46.33 -26.21
N THR A 12 5.02 -45.85 -25.23
CA THR A 12 3.67 -46.38 -24.98
C THR A 12 2.73 -45.31 -24.41
N ARG A 13 1.85 -44.83 -25.29
CA ARG A 13 0.65 -44.02 -25.04
C ARG A 13 -0.30 -44.70 -24.05
N SER A 14 -0.83 -43.94 -23.08
CA SER A 14 -2.02 -44.29 -22.29
C SER A 14 -3.20 -43.45 -22.77
N THR A 15 -4.23 -44.11 -23.30
CA THR A 15 -5.51 -43.51 -23.72
C THR A 15 -6.56 -43.67 -22.62
N PRO A 16 -7.51 -42.72 -22.46
CA PRO A 16 -8.52 -42.78 -21.42
C PRO A 16 -9.78 -43.56 -21.88
N THR A 17 -10.21 -44.51 -21.06
CA THR A 17 -11.45 -45.29 -21.21
C THR A 17 -12.70 -44.46 -20.92
N GLN A 18 -13.61 -44.36 -21.89
CA GLN A 18 -14.99 -43.91 -21.74
C GLN A 18 -15.89 -45.03 -21.18
N PRO A 19 -16.93 -44.73 -20.39
CA PRO A 19 -17.94 -45.72 -20.01
C PRO A 19 -19.07 -45.83 -21.05
N THR A 20 -19.45 -47.08 -21.32
CA THR A 20 -20.54 -47.51 -22.23
C THR A 20 -21.94 -47.26 -21.67
N PRO A 21 -22.97 -47.09 -22.52
CA PRO A 21 -24.36 -46.93 -22.10
C PRO A 21 -25.10 -48.27 -21.99
N ASP A 22 -26.18 -48.22 -21.19
CA ASP A 22 -27.41 -49.00 -21.32
C ASP A 22 -27.57 -50.30 -20.47
N ARG A 23 -28.37 -50.18 -19.40
CA ARG A 23 -29.30 -51.22 -18.94
C ARG A 23 -30.61 -50.58 -18.48
N LEU A 24 -31.66 -50.92 -19.22
CA LEU A 24 -33.08 -50.57 -19.05
C LEU A 24 -33.78 -51.33 -17.90
N ARG A 25 -34.84 -50.67 -17.37
CA ARG A 25 -36.11 -51.20 -16.81
C ARG A 25 -36.02 -51.91 -15.44
N GLU A 26 -36.85 -51.67 -14.43
CA GLU A 26 -38.29 -51.34 -14.22
C GLU A 26 -38.39 -50.76 -12.76
N ALA A 27 -39.40 -50.06 -12.22
CA ALA A 27 -40.84 -50.04 -12.44
C ALA A 27 -41.47 -48.73 -11.88
N HIS A 28 -42.68 -48.50 -12.37
CA HIS A 28 -43.68 -47.48 -12.07
C HIS A 28 -43.96 -47.16 -10.58
N HIS A 29 -44.06 -45.87 -10.26
CA HIS A 29 -45.26 -45.30 -9.63
C HIS A 29 -45.41 -43.82 -9.99
N GLY A 30 -46.57 -43.47 -10.54
CA GLY A 30 -46.87 -42.14 -11.04
C GLY A 30 -47.19 -41.14 -9.93
N THR A 31 -46.77 -39.91 -10.14
CA THR A 31 -47.43 -38.72 -9.58
C THR A 31 -47.34 -37.62 -10.63
N LEU A 32 -48.49 -37.19 -11.13
CA LEU A 32 -48.64 -36.09 -12.08
C LEU A 32 -48.12 -34.80 -11.44
N PHE A 33 -47.01 -34.26 -11.92
CA PHE A 33 -46.60 -32.89 -11.62
C PHE A 33 -47.33 -31.94 -12.57
N SER A 34 -48.16 -31.07 -11.99
CA SER A 34 -48.85 -29.99 -12.70
C SER A 34 -47.84 -28.91 -13.11
N ALA A 35 -47.89 -28.45 -14.36
CA ALA A 35 -46.98 -27.45 -14.92
C ALA A 35 -47.32 -26.01 -14.50
N GLN A 36 -47.55 -25.76 -13.20
CA GLN A 36 -47.88 -24.43 -12.66
C GLN A 36 -46.87 -23.85 -11.67
N ASP A 37 -45.79 -24.55 -11.32
CA ASP A 37 -44.81 -24.07 -10.31
C ASP A 37 -43.50 -23.51 -10.88
N LEU A 38 -43.47 -23.12 -12.16
CA LEU A 38 -42.28 -22.53 -12.81
C LEU A 38 -42.39 -21.02 -13.01
N ASN A 39 -42.65 -20.26 -11.95
CA ASN A 39 -42.09 -18.92 -11.75
C ASN A 39 -42.60 -18.32 -10.44
N PRO A 40 -41.78 -18.15 -9.38
CA PRO A 40 -42.17 -17.23 -8.32
C PRO A 40 -42.21 -15.81 -8.90
N ALA A 41 -43.31 -15.09 -8.67
CA ALA A 41 -43.47 -13.70 -9.07
C ALA A 41 -42.27 -12.86 -8.57
N PRO A 42 -41.81 -11.86 -9.35
CA PRO A 42 -40.72 -11.00 -8.93
C PRO A 42 -41.06 -10.36 -7.57
N PRO A 43 -40.10 -10.29 -6.63
CA PRO A 43 -40.37 -9.76 -5.30
C PRO A 43 -40.92 -8.33 -5.40
N SER A 44 -41.99 -8.06 -4.65
CA SER A 44 -42.60 -6.73 -4.56
C SER A 44 -41.60 -5.66 -4.13
N GLY A 45 -41.88 -4.39 -4.47
CA GLY A 45 -41.00 -3.24 -4.22
C GLY A 45 -40.54 -3.09 -2.76
N GLU A 46 -41.33 -3.56 -1.79
CA GLU A 46 -40.97 -3.57 -0.36
C GLU A 46 -39.89 -4.62 -0.03
N LYS A 47 -39.89 -5.78 -0.69
CA LYS A 47 -38.84 -6.81 -0.54
C LYS A 47 -37.51 -6.34 -1.14
N LEU A 48 -37.56 -5.60 -2.25
CA LEU A 48 -36.36 -4.99 -2.86
C LEU A 48 -35.73 -3.94 -1.95
N GLN A 49 -36.54 -3.17 -1.21
CA GLN A 49 -36.06 -2.21 -0.22
C GLN A 49 -35.51 -2.87 1.06
N GLN A 50 -36.08 -4.00 1.49
CA GLN A 50 -35.52 -4.79 2.61
C GLN A 50 -34.18 -5.46 2.27
N ILE A 51 -33.96 -5.92 1.03
CA ILE A 51 -32.68 -6.48 0.57
C ILE A 51 -31.56 -5.43 0.56
N ALA A 52 -31.93 -4.15 0.34
CA ALA A 52 -30.99 -3.03 0.37
C ALA A 52 -30.50 -2.69 1.80
N HIS A 53 -31.26 -3.07 2.83
CA HIS A 53 -30.99 -2.71 4.23
C HIS A 53 -30.54 -3.87 5.13
N ASP A 54 -30.32 -5.07 4.60
CA ASP A 54 -29.75 -6.18 5.37
C ASP A 54 -28.24 -5.94 5.65
N PRO A 55 -27.85 -5.64 6.91
CA PRO A 55 -26.46 -5.39 7.26
C PRO A 55 -25.59 -6.65 7.11
N SER A 56 -26.20 -7.84 7.20
CA SER A 56 -25.50 -9.12 7.04
C SER A 56 -25.22 -9.42 5.56
N GLY A 57 -26.20 -9.19 4.69
CA GLY A 57 -26.06 -9.28 3.23
C GLY A 57 -25.10 -8.25 2.65
N HIS A 58 -25.09 -7.01 3.16
CA HIS A 58 -24.15 -5.99 2.71
C HIS A 58 -22.69 -6.37 3.00
N ARG A 59 -22.38 -6.81 4.22
CA ARG A 59 -21.04 -7.30 4.57
C ARG A 59 -20.63 -8.50 3.72
N ALA A 60 -21.56 -9.41 3.42
CA ALA A 60 -21.29 -10.55 2.54
C ALA A 60 -20.98 -10.12 1.10
N ARG A 61 -21.72 -9.14 0.55
CA ARG A 61 -21.47 -8.58 -0.79
C ARG A 61 -20.11 -7.86 -0.87
N LEU A 62 -19.76 -7.05 0.13
CA LEU A 62 -18.45 -6.41 0.20
C LEU A 62 -17.32 -7.44 0.31
N ARG A 63 -17.49 -8.47 1.14
CA ARG A 63 -16.53 -9.58 1.25
C ARG A 63 -16.33 -10.29 -0.08
N LYS A 64 -17.43 -10.60 -0.79
CA LYS A 64 -17.36 -11.26 -2.09
C LYS A 64 -16.57 -10.42 -3.10
N ARG A 65 -16.88 -9.12 -3.20
CA ARG A 65 -16.13 -8.19 -4.07
C ARG A 65 -14.66 -8.08 -3.68
N LEU A 66 -14.34 -8.09 -2.39
CA LEU A 66 -12.96 -8.05 -1.90
C LEU A 66 -12.16 -9.30 -2.28
N LEU A 67 -12.78 -10.48 -2.21
CA LEU A 67 -12.11 -11.76 -2.50
C LEU A 67 -12.05 -12.09 -4.00
N ASP A 68 -13.13 -11.80 -4.73
CA ASP A 68 -13.28 -12.18 -6.14
C ASP A 68 -12.82 -11.06 -7.10
N GLY A 69 -12.69 -9.83 -6.61
CA GLY A 69 -12.37 -8.65 -7.40
C GLY A 69 -10.89 -8.26 -7.37
N GLY A 70 -10.47 -7.41 -8.31
CA GLY A 70 -9.13 -6.83 -8.36
C GLY A 70 -8.99 -5.51 -7.59
N GLU A 71 -7.92 -4.76 -7.86
CA GLU A 71 -7.57 -3.51 -7.16
C GLU A 71 -8.72 -2.48 -7.10
N GLY A 72 -9.52 -2.38 -8.16
CA GLY A 72 -10.66 -1.45 -8.23
C GLY A 72 -11.99 -2.01 -7.70
N ALA A 73 -11.98 -3.15 -7.01
CA ALA A 73 -13.22 -3.82 -6.62
C ALA A 73 -14.02 -3.09 -5.53
N LEU A 74 -13.35 -2.27 -4.70
CA LEU A 74 -13.94 -1.48 -3.63
C LEU A 74 -13.54 -0.01 -3.78
N ALA A 75 -14.48 0.90 -3.54
CA ALA A 75 -14.16 2.32 -3.41
C ALA A 75 -13.48 2.61 -2.05
N ASP A 76 -12.77 3.73 -1.93
CA ASP A 76 -12.09 4.17 -0.70
C ASP A 76 -12.96 4.08 0.56
N HIS A 77 -14.21 4.55 0.46
CA HIS A 77 -15.13 4.51 1.59
C HIS A 77 -15.56 3.08 1.95
N GLU A 78 -15.62 2.17 0.97
CA GLU A 78 -15.96 0.76 1.18
C GLU A 78 -14.81 -0.01 1.83
N ILE A 79 -13.56 0.36 1.52
CA ILE A 79 -12.37 -0.18 2.20
C ILE A 79 -12.40 0.18 3.69
N ILE A 80 -12.62 1.46 4.01
CA ILE A 80 -12.73 1.93 5.40
C ILE A 80 -13.94 1.30 6.08
N GLU A 81 -15.08 1.28 5.40
CA GLU A 81 -16.33 0.70 5.92
C GLU A 81 -16.14 -0.77 6.30
N TYR A 82 -15.55 -1.58 5.41
CA TYR A 82 -15.33 -3.01 5.66
C TYR A 82 -14.36 -3.23 6.82
N LEU A 83 -13.30 -2.43 6.92
CA LEU A 83 -12.37 -2.47 8.04
C LEU A 83 -13.05 -2.10 9.37
N LEU A 84 -13.93 -1.10 9.37
CA LEU A 84 -14.69 -0.73 10.56
C LEU A 84 -15.73 -1.79 10.95
N MET A 85 -16.31 -2.53 9.99
CA MET A 85 -17.23 -3.64 10.28
C MET A 85 -16.56 -4.79 11.05
N THR A 86 -15.23 -4.95 10.92
CA THR A 86 -14.49 -5.96 11.70
C THR A 86 -14.21 -5.49 13.13
N ALA A 87 -14.09 -4.18 13.34
CA ALA A 87 -13.77 -3.59 14.63
C ALA A 87 -15.00 -3.15 15.44
N ILE A 88 -16.10 -2.79 14.79
CA ILE A 88 -17.32 -2.27 15.41
C ILE A 88 -18.50 -3.19 15.02
N PRO A 89 -18.79 -4.23 15.81
CA PRO A 89 -19.85 -5.18 15.48
C PRO A 89 -21.24 -4.53 15.57
N ARG A 90 -22.15 -4.98 14.69
CA ARG A 90 -23.60 -4.65 14.71
C ARG A 90 -23.92 -3.15 14.58
N ARG A 91 -23.06 -2.39 13.89
CA ARG A 91 -23.29 -0.97 13.58
C ARG A 91 -23.17 -0.73 12.08
N ASP A 92 -23.99 0.17 11.55
CA ASP A 92 -23.77 0.71 10.20
C ASP A 92 -22.53 1.63 10.21
N THR A 93 -21.46 1.16 9.57
CA THR A 93 -20.17 1.87 9.50
C THR A 93 -20.04 2.70 8.23
N LYS A 94 -20.99 2.65 7.29
CA LYS A 94 -20.94 3.42 6.06
C LYS A 94 -20.94 4.94 6.29
N PRO A 95 -21.81 5.51 7.16
CA PRO A 95 -21.75 6.94 7.45
C PRO A 95 -20.42 7.34 8.11
N LEU A 96 -19.89 6.48 8.98
CA LEU A 96 -18.62 6.71 9.69
C LEU A 96 -17.43 6.69 8.72
N ALA A 97 -17.40 5.76 7.77
CA ALA A 97 -16.36 5.72 6.75
C ALA A 97 -16.35 6.98 5.88
N ARG A 98 -17.54 7.47 5.51
CA ARG A 98 -17.68 8.72 4.74
C ARG A 98 -17.28 9.95 5.54
N SER A 99 -17.64 10.02 6.82
CA SER A 99 -17.26 11.15 7.68
C SER A 99 -15.75 11.19 7.94
N LEU A 100 -15.08 10.03 8.02
CA LEU A 100 -13.63 9.95 8.10
C LEU A 100 -12.97 10.48 6.82
N LEU A 101 -13.42 10.05 5.65
CA LEU A 101 -12.91 10.60 4.38
C LEU A 101 -13.15 12.10 4.26
N ALA A 102 -14.32 12.59 4.66
CA ALA A 102 -14.60 14.03 4.64
C ALA A 102 -13.67 14.79 5.59
N ARG A 103 -13.35 14.23 6.77
CA ARG A 103 -12.46 14.88 7.74
C ARG A 103 -10.99 14.85 7.34
N PHE A 104 -10.53 13.74 6.78
CA PHE A 104 -9.11 13.49 6.51
C PHE A 104 -8.74 13.60 5.02
N GLY A 105 -9.71 13.90 4.15
CA GLY A 105 -9.55 14.24 2.74
C GLY A 105 -9.49 13.04 1.79
N SER A 106 -8.81 11.97 2.16
CA SER A 106 -8.59 10.81 1.29
C SER A 106 -8.37 9.52 2.08
N LEU A 107 -8.37 8.36 1.41
CA LEU A 107 -8.02 7.08 2.04
C LEU A 107 -6.62 7.12 2.67
N ALA A 108 -5.65 7.70 1.97
CA ALA A 108 -4.30 7.93 2.49
C ALA A 108 -4.31 8.85 3.71
N GLY A 109 -5.12 9.93 3.69
CA GLY A 109 -5.30 10.81 4.83
C GLY A 109 -5.85 10.10 6.06
N VAL A 110 -6.80 9.18 5.89
CA VAL A 110 -7.36 8.36 6.98
C VAL A 110 -6.31 7.41 7.57
N PHE A 111 -5.55 6.69 6.74
CA PHE A 111 -4.51 5.78 7.23
C PHE A 111 -3.30 6.49 7.85
N ASN A 112 -3.03 7.73 7.44
CA ASN A 112 -1.95 8.54 8.00
C ASN A 112 -2.36 9.39 9.20
N ALA A 113 -3.66 9.49 9.50
CA ALA A 113 -4.14 10.26 10.64
C ALA A 113 -3.56 9.73 11.97
N ASP A 114 -3.27 10.66 12.88
CA ASP A 114 -2.83 10.33 14.23
C ASP A 114 -3.90 9.52 14.99
N SER A 115 -3.45 8.60 15.85
CA SER A 115 -4.34 7.71 16.60
C SER A 115 -5.27 8.45 17.57
N VAL A 116 -4.80 9.52 18.20
CA VAL A 116 -5.63 10.37 19.08
C VAL A 116 -6.66 11.14 18.24
N ALA A 117 -6.24 11.67 17.09
CA ALA A 117 -7.14 12.36 16.16
C ALA A 117 -8.24 11.45 15.60
N LEU A 118 -7.90 10.19 15.27
CA LEU A 118 -8.84 9.15 14.86
C LEU A 118 -9.82 8.80 15.98
N ALA A 119 -9.31 8.51 17.18
CA ALA A 119 -10.14 8.16 18.34
C ALA A 119 -11.09 9.29 18.76
N ALA A 120 -10.67 10.55 18.58
CA ALA A 120 -11.50 11.73 18.86
C ALA A 120 -12.60 11.98 17.81
N HIS A 121 -12.66 11.22 16.71
CA HIS A 121 -13.74 11.37 15.72
C HIS A 121 -15.06 10.81 16.27
N PRO A 122 -16.21 11.50 16.12
CA PRO A 122 -17.49 10.97 16.57
C PRO A 122 -17.78 9.58 15.99
N GLY A 123 -18.06 8.62 16.87
CA GLY A 123 -18.31 7.24 16.48
C GLY A 123 -17.06 6.36 16.33
N MET A 124 -15.86 6.91 16.52
CA MET A 124 -14.63 6.14 16.71
C MET A 124 -14.35 5.92 18.20
N GLY A 125 -13.54 4.91 18.48
CA GLY A 125 -12.95 4.65 19.79
C GLY A 125 -11.59 3.98 19.62
N GLU A 126 -11.00 3.51 20.72
CA GLU A 126 -9.67 2.87 20.70
C GLU A 126 -9.59 1.70 19.73
N THR A 127 -10.56 0.77 19.77
CA THR A 127 -10.55 -0.43 18.91
C THR A 127 -10.62 -0.10 17.42
N SER A 128 -11.47 0.85 17.01
CA SER A 128 -11.60 1.22 15.61
C SER A 128 -10.42 2.06 15.12
N ALA A 129 -9.84 2.89 15.98
CA ALA A 129 -8.60 3.58 15.69
C ALA A 129 -7.44 2.57 15.50
N ALA A 130 -7.31 1.58 16.39
CA ALA A 130 -6.31 0.52 16.27
C ALA A 130 -6.44 -0.28 14.96
N ALA A 131 -7.68 -0.57 14.53
CA ALA A 131 -7.94 -1.26 13.26
C ALA A 131 -7.44 -0.46 12.03
N ILE A 132 -7.57 0.86 12.03
CA ILE A 132 -7.00 1.72 10.99
C ILE A 132 -5.47 1.72 11.08
N ARG A 133 -4.93 1.84 12.29
CA ARG A 133 -3.48 1.94 12.53
C ARG A 133 -2.72 0.69 12.15
N ILE A 134 -3.27 -0.50 12.37
CA ILE A 134 -2.57 -1.75 12.02
C ILE A 134 -2.39 -1.90 10.51
N VAL A 135 -3.38 -1.49 9.72
CA VAL A 135 -3.27 -1.47 8.25
C VAL A 135 -2.20 -0.49 7.80
N ALA A 136 -2.22 0.75 8.33
CA ALA A 136 -1.19 1.74 8.02
C ALA A 136 0.23 1.25 8.36
N LEU A 137 0.40 0.63 9.53
CA LEU A 137 1.67 0.05 9.96
C LEU A 137 2.13 -1.09 9.02
N ALA A 138 1.23 -1.99 8.66
CA ALA A 138 1.52 -3.09 7.74
C ALA A 138 1.93 -2.58 6.36
N THR A 139 1.18 -1.62 5.80
CA THR A 139 1.50 -0.98 4.51
C THR A 139 2.88 -0.32 4.54
N ARG A 140 3.20 0.44 5.59
CA ARG A 140 4.52 1.08 5.74
C ARG A 140 5.65 0.05 5.87
N ARG A 141 5.44 -1.05 6.62
CA ARG A 141 6.43 -2.13 6.73
C ARG A 141 6.64 -2.86 5.41
N PHE A 142 5.57 -3.16 4.69
CA PHE A 142 5.65 -3.83 3.38
C PHE A 142 6.37 -2.96 2.36
N ALA A 143 6.01 -1.67 2.28
CA ALA A 143 6.67 -0.71 1.41
C ALA A 143 8.17 -0.61 1.75
N ARG A 144 8.52 -0.51 3.05
CA ARG A 144 9.92 -0.50 3.49
C ARG A 144 10.67 -1.78 3.13
N HIS A 145 10.05 -2.95 3.29
CA HIS A 145 10.68 -4.23 2.95
C HIS A 145 10.98 -4.36 1.45
N GLN A 146 10.06 -3.93 0.59
CA GLN A 146 10.32 -3.92 -0.86
C GLN A 146 11.48 -3.00 -1.24
N VAL A 147 11.67 -1.90 -0.50
CA VAL A 147 12.81 -0.98 -0.68
C VAL A 147 14.12 -1.54 -0.12
N SER A 148 14.10 -2.44 0.89
CA SER A 148 15.32 -2.97 1.51
C SER A 148 15.96 -4.13 0.75
N GLU A 149 15.17 -4.99 0.08
CA GLU A 149 15.68 -6.21 -0.59
C GLU A 149 16.17 -5.97 -2.03
N GLN A 150 15.84 -4.81 -2.62
CA GLN A 150 16.17 -4.46 -4.00
C GLN A 150 17.11 -3.25 -4.04
N PRO A 151 17.97 -3.10 -5.06
CA PRO A 151 18.69 -1.84 -5.28
C PRO A 151 17.69 -0.70 -5.43
N ILE A 152 17.83 0.38 -4.64
CA ILE A 152 16.88 1.50 -4.61
C ILE A 152 16.62 2.08 -6.00
N PHE A 153 17.64 2.13 -6.87
CA PHE A 153 17.51 2.66 -8.22
C PHE A 153 16.60 1.83 -9.12
N ASN A 154 16.52 0.52 -8.93
CA ASN A 154 15.58 -0.34 -9.67
C ASN A 154 14.14 -0.18 -9.15
N THR A 155 13.98 0.46 -7.99
CA THR A 155 12.71 0.65 -7.31
C THR A 155 12.47 2.12 -7.00
N TRP A 156 13.02 3.06 -7.79
CA TRP A 156 12.93 4.49 -7.50
C TRP A 156 11.48 4.94 -7.35
N GLN A 157 10.61 4.51 -8.27
CA GLN A 157 9.18 4.81 -8.20
C GLN A 157 8.54 4.25 -6.91
N MET A 158 8.97 3.07 -6.45
CA MET A 158 8.49 2.48 -5.19
C MET A 158 9.01 3.23 -3.97
N LEU A 159 10.27 3.71 -4.00
CA LEU A 159 10.81 4.57 -2.95
C LEU A 159 10.00 5.85 -2.86
N ILE A 160 9.79 6.55 -3.98
CA ILE A 160 8.98 7.76 -4.01
C ILE A 160 7.56 7.46 -3.49
N SER A 161 6.92 6.39 -3.96
CA SER A 161 5.58 6.00 -3.49
C SER A 161 5.55 5.79 -1.97
N TYR A 162 6.56 5.09 -1.42
CA TYR A 162 6.71 4.89 0.02
C TYR A 162 6.86 6.22 0.77
N LEU A 163 7.76 7.08 0.31
CA LEU A 163 8.02 8.37 0.94
C LEU A 163 6.80 9.30 0.87
N THR A 164 6.08 9.32 -0.26
CA THR A 164 4.84 10.07 -0.41
C THR A 164 3.78 9.58 0.59
N VAL A 165 3.57 8.26 0.71
CA VAL A 165 2.61 7.70 1.67
C VAL A 165 3.01 8.04 3.11
N ASP A 166 4.29 7.96 3.45
CA ASP A 166 4.75 8.14 4.83
C ASP A 166 4.85 9.62 5.25
N MET A 167 5.20 10.52 4.32
CA MET A 167 5.64 11.88 4.64
C MET A 167 4.78 13.01 4.04
N ALA A 168 4.05 12.81 2.93
CA ALA A 168 3.39 13.92 2.22
C ALA A 168 2.29 14.64 3.05
N HIS A 169 1.70 13.95 4.03
CA HIS A 169 0.62 14.49 4.87
C HIS A 169 1.07 14.86 6.30
N LEU A 170 2.38 14.83 6.58
CA LEU A 170 2.89 15.26 7.88
C LEU A 170 2.70 16.77 8.05
N LYS A 171 2.22 17.18 9.23
CA LYS A 171 1.98 18.59 9.59
C LYS A 171 3.24 19.31 10.07
N VAL A 172 4.30 18.55 10.31
CA VAL A 172 5.63 19.03 10.64
C VAL A 172 6.56 18.64 9.51
N GLU A 173 7.56 19.47 9.26
CA GLU A 173 8.66 19.10 8.38
C GLU A 173 9.47 18.01 9.08
N ARG A 174 9.77 16.93 8.36
CA ARG A 174 10.57 15.80 8.83
C ARG A 174 11.68 15.56 7.86
N VAL A 175 12.90 15.41 8.37
CA VAL A 175 14.08 15.13 7.57
C VAL A 175 14.64 13.75 7.88
N ARG A 176 15.06 13.03 6.85
CA ARG A 176 15.55 11.66 6.90
C ARG A 176 16.79 11.48 6.04
N ALA A 177 17.62 10.50 6.41
CA ALA A 177 18.69 9.98 5.58
C ALA A 177 18.48 8.50 5.34
N LEU A 178 18.49 8.11 4.07
CA LEU A 178 18.46 6.73 3.62
C LEU A 178 19.89 6.30 3.33
N TYR A 179 20.50 5.52 4.22
CA TYR A 179 21.86 5.02 4.10
C TYR A 179 21.90 3.73 3.30
N LEU A 180 22.85 3.64 2.36
CA LEU A 180 22.89 2.60 1.33
C LEU A 180 24.23 1.86 1.32
N ASP A 181 24.19 0.58 0.97
CA ASP A 181 25.39 -0.23 0.76
C ASP A 181 26.00 0.03 -0.63
N THR A 182 27.13 -0.63 -0.93
CA THR A 182 27.81 -0.52 -2.24
C THR A 182 27.00 -1.08 -3.41
N LYS A 183 25.90 -1.80 -3.14
CA LYS A 183 24.94 -2.30 -4.15
C LYS A 183 23.67 -1.44 -4.19
N ASN A 184 23.69 -0.27 -3.56
CA ASN A 184 22.57 0.67 -3.44
C ASN A 184 21.33 0.08 -2.76
N ARG A 185 21.49 -0.87 -1.85
CA ARG A 185 20.41 -1.42 -1.03
C ARG A 185 20.26 -0.59 0.25
N LEU A 186 19.02 -0.39 0.70
CA LEU A 186 18.75 0.36 1.92
C LEU A 186 19.27 -0.38 3.16
N ILE A 187 20.33 0.14 3.79
CA ILE A 187 20.81 -0.33 5.10
C ILE A 187 19.89 0.21 6.20
N ARG A 188 19.63 1.53 6.16
CA ARG A 188 18.88 2.21 7.20
C ARG A 188 18.15 3.42 6.65
N ASP A 189 16.90 3.53 7.05
CA ASP A 189 16.12 4.75 6.96
C ASP A 189 16.14 5.42 8.34
N GLU A 190 16.86 6.53 8.47
CA GLU A 190 17.11 7.24 9.71
C GLU A 190 16.33 8.55 9.75
N HIS A 191 15.61 8.78 10.84
CA HIS A 191 14.99 10.06 11.15
C HIS A 191 16.05 11.01 11.73
N LEU A 192 16.30 12.14 11.06
CA LEU A 192 17.29 13.13 11.47
C LEU A 192 16.71 14.22 12.35
N GLY A 193 15.43 14.56 12.18
CA GLY A 193 14.74 15.56 13.00
C GLY A 193 13.35 15.93 12.47
N ASP A 194 12.57 16.59 13.32
CA ASP A 194 11.29 17.22 12.99
C ASP A 194 11.41 18.74 13.25
N GLY A 195 10.97 19.58 12.31
CA GLY A 195 11.08 21.05 12.38
C GLY A 195 11.55 21.68 11.07
N SER A 196 11.38 23.01 10.93
CA SER A 196 11.91 23.75 9.77
C SER A 196 13.44 23.67 9.74
N LEU A 197 14.02 23.48 8.56
CA LEU A 197 15.46 23.60 8.33
C LEU A 197 16.05 24.93 8.84
N ASP A 198 15.23 25.98 8.99
CA ASP A 198 15.61 27.31 9.48
C ASP A 198 15.87 27.38 11.01
N GLU A 199 15.32 26.49 11.83
CA GLU A 199 15.38 26.58 13.30
C GLU A 199 16.20 25.48 14.01
N ALA A 200 17.11 24.83 13.27
CA ALA A 200 18.05 23.78 13.70
C ALA A 200 17.51 22.34 13.66
N ALA A 201 18.19 21.44 12.94
CA ALA A 201 18.13 20.00 13.19
C ALA A 201 19.22 19.16 12.51
N ILE A 202 19.72 19.55 11.33
CA ILE A 202 20.66 18.69 10.58
C ILE A 202 22.09 19.19 10.68
N HIS A 203 22.90 18.46 11.44
CA HIS A 203 24.34 18.67 11.46
C HIS A 203 25.04 17.69 10.52
N PRO A 204 25.78 18.17 9.50
CA PRO A 204 26.50 17.29 8.57
C PRO A 204 27.38 16.25 9.29
N ARG A 205 28.04 16.65 10.40
CA ARG A 205 28.84 15.72 11.22
C ARG A 205 28.06 14.50 11.71
N GLU A 206 26.79 14.66 12.11
CA GLU A 206 25.98 13.55 12.64
C GLU A 206 25.49 12.64 11.53
N VAL A 207 25.11 13.22 10.39
CA VAL A 207 24.72 12.47 9.19
C VAL A 207 25.89 11.61 8.69
N ILE A 208 27.08 12.22 8.59
CA ILE A 208 28.30 11.53 8.16
C ILE A 208 28.75 10.49 9.20
N ARG A 209 28.76 10.83 10.49
CA ARG A 209 29.09 9.86 11.56
C ARG A 209 28.20 8.64 11.47
N LYS A 210 26.88 8.84 11.31
CA LYS A 210 25.93 7.73 11.17
C LYS A 210 26.19 6.90 9.91
N ALA A 211 26.53 7.52 8.79
CA ALA A 211 26.91 6.80 7.57
C ALA A 211 28.13 5.89 7.81
N LEU A 212 29.16 6.40 8.50
CA LEU A 212 30.35 5.64 8.86
C LEU A 212 30.02 4.48 9.82
N ASP A 213 29.24 4.76 10.86
CA ASP A 213 28.82 3.74 11.85
C ASP A 213 28.05 2.58 11.20
N LEU A 214 27.29 2.87 10.13
CA LEU A 214 26.51 1.90 9.37
C LEU A 214 27.30 1.23 8.23
N GLY A 215 28.52 1.67 7.95
CA GLY A 215 29.29 1.22 6.79
C GLY A 215 28.63 1.56 5.46
N ALA A 216 27.93 2.69 5.38
CA ALA A 216 27.22 3.12 4.19
C ALA A 216 28.20 3.63 3.11
N ALA A 217 27.99 3.21 1.87
CA ALA A 217 28.74 3.70 0.71
C ALA A 217 28.11 4.98 0.13
N SER A 218 26.81 5.16 0.34
CA SER A 218 26.08 6.32 -0.15
C SER A 218 24.83 6.60 0.68
N MET A 219 24.19 7.74 0.41
CA MET A 219 22.93 8.11 1.04
C MET A 219 22.00 8.90 0.11
N ILE A 220 20.72 8.92 0.43
CA ILE A 220 19.72 9.84 -0.14
C ILE A 220 19.13 10.65 1.02
N LEU A 221 19.13 11.97 0.89
CA LEU A 221 18.42 12.84 1.84
C LEU A 221 16.96 12.97 1.42
N VAL A 222 16.06 13.05 2.40
CA VAL A 222 14.62 13.23 2.13
C VAL A 222 14.02 14.16 3.17
N HIS A 223 13.21 15.13 2.75
CA HIS A 223 12.33 15.84 3.66
C HIS A 223 10.97 16.15 3.06
N ASN A 224 9.98 16.47 3.90
CA ASN A 224 8.66 16.92 3.44
C ASN A 224 8.40 18.39 3.73
N HIS A 225 7.63 19.03 2.87
CA HIS A 225 7.12 20.39 3.12
C HIS A 225 5.65 20.34 3.55
N PRO A 226 5.30 20.73 4.80
CA PRO A 226 3.91 20.77 5.25
C PRO A 226 3.00 21.69 4.42
N SER A 227 3.59 22.70 3.76
CA SER A 227 2.90 23.59 2.82
C SER A 227 2.24 22.79 1.68
N GLY A 228 2.82 21.66 1.29
CA GLY A 228 2.35 20.79 0.21
C GLY A 228 3.11 20.96 -1.10
N SER A 229 3.80 22.09 -1.32
CA SER A 229 4.65 22.30 -2.48
C SER A 229 6.01 21.60 -2.26
N PRO A 230 6.53 20.83 -3.23
CA PRO A 230 7.83 20.17 -3.11
C PRO A 230 9.01 21.06 -3.54
N GLU A 231 8.82 22.37 -3.68
CA GLU A 231 9.86 23.28 -4.16
C GLU A 231 10.95 23.49 -3.10
N PRO A 232 12.23 23.15 -3.36
CA PRO A 232 13.28 23.26 -2.36
C PRO A 232 13.61 24.72 -2.02
N SER A 233 13.85 24.97 -0.74
CA SER A 233 14.36 26.24 -0.24
C SER A 233 15.86 26.39 -0.54
N ARG A 234 16.38 27.62 -0.41
CA ARG A 234 17.84 27.85 -0.48
C ARG A 234 18.58 27.15 0.66
N ALA A 235 17.97 27.03 1.84
CA ALA A 235 18.56 26.34 2.98
C ALA A 235 18.72 24.84 2.67
N ASP A 236 17.72 24.22 2.03
CA ASP A 236 17.72 22.81 1.63
C ASP A 236 18.91 22.53 0.69
N ILE A 237 19.11 23.38 -0.31
CA ILE A 237 20.21 23.23 -1.27
C ILE A 237 21.56 23.36 -0.56
N GLN A 238 21.73 24.39 0.29
CA GLN A 238 22.99 24.64 0.99
C GLN A 238 23.36 23.51 1.96
N ILE A 239 22.41 23.00 2.73
CA ILE A 239 22.70 21.89 3.67
C ILE A 239 23.06 20.61 2.90
N THR A 240 22.39 20.36 1.78
CA THR A 240 22.67 19.21 0.90
C THR A 240 24.09 19.26 0.39
N GLN A 241 24.51 20.42 -0.12
CA GLN A 241 25.86 20.62 -0.65
C GLN A 241 26.92 20.41 0.44
N LYS A 242 26.70 20.94 1.65
CA LYS A 242 27.61 20.73 2.78
C LYS A 242 27.72 19.25 3.16
N ILE A 243 26.62 18.50 3.15
CA ILE A 243 26.63 17.06 3.44
C ILE A 243 27.33 16.29 2.31
N ALA A 244 27.06 16.64 1.06
CA ALA A 244 27.67 16.00 -0.10
C ALA A 244 29.18 16.21 -0.14
N GLU A 245 29.65 17.43 0.11
CA GLU A 245 31.07 17.77 0.21
C GLU A 245 31.75 17.00 1.36
N ALA A 246 31.14 16.99 2.55
CA ALA A 246 31.67 16.27 3.70
C ALA A 246 31.75 14.75 3.46
N GLY A 247 30.73 14.17 2.83
CA GLY A 247 30.70 12.75 2.48
C GLY A 247 31.71 12.39 1.40
N HIS A 248 31.91 13.26 0.39
CA HIS A 248 32.82 13.02 -0.73
C HIS A 248 34.25 12.71 -0.25
N HIS A 249 34.76 13.49 0.70
CA HIS A 249 36.10 13.29 1.27
C HIS A 249 36.27 11.97 2.03
N LEU A 250 35.17 11.34 2.42
CA LEU A 250 35.14 10.10 3.20
C LEU A 250 34.68 8.90 2.36
N GLY A 251 34.53 9.08 1.03
CA GLY A 251 34.05 8.03 0.14
C GLY A 251 32.56 7.71 0.29
N ILE A 252 31.77 8.59 0.90
CA ILE A 252 30.32 8.45 1.06
C ILE A 252 29.60 9.40 0.10
N SER A 253 28.92 8.86 -0.90
CA SER A 253 28.26 9.70 -1.92
C SER A 253 26.84 10.09 -1.51
N VAL A 254 26.43 11.34 -1.73
CA VAL A 254 25.02 11.73 -1.68
C VAL A 254 24.43 11.54 -3.08
N HIS A 255 23.51 10.58 -3.23
CA HIS A 255 22.93 10.24 -4.52
C HIS A 255 21.83 11.18 -4.96
N ASP A 256 21.06 11.70 -4.01
CA ASP A 256 20.00 12.67 -4.26
C ASP A 256 19.56 13.34 -2.95
N HIS A 257 18.79 14.40 -3.10
CA HIS A 257 17.92 14.93 -2.07
C HIS A 257 16.50 15.06 -2.64
N VAL A 258 15.56 14.34 -2.05
CA VAL A 258 14.16 14.33 -2.48
C VAL A 258 13.30 15.18 -1.53
N VAL A 259 12.57 16.15 -2.07
CA VAL A 259 11.57 16.92 -1.36
C VAL A 259 10.19 16.35 -1.65
N ILE A 260 9.43 16.01 -0.62
CA ILE A 260 8.11 15.40 -0.71
C ILE A 260 7.03 16.43 -0.34
N GLY A 261 6.09 16.65 -1.25
CA GLY A 261 4.92 17.49 -1.05
C GLY A 261 3.61 16.72 -1.27
N ARG A 262 2.49 17.39 -1.00
CA ARG A 262 1.14 16.90 -1.37
C ARG A 262 0.91 17.01 -2.88
N GLU A 263 1.58 17.97 -3.53
CA GLU A 263 1.49 18.23 -4.98
C GLU A 263 2.42 17.31 -5.80
N GLY A 264 3.34 16.61 -5.16
CA GLY A 264 4.30 15.73 -5.83
C GLY A 264 5.62 15.63 -5.09
N HIS A 265 6.71 15.44 -5.84
CA HIS A 265 8.06 15.38 -5.30
C HIS A 265 9.06 16.08 -6.23
N VAL A 266 10.20 16.49 -5.69
CA VAL A 266 11.31 17.08 -6.44
C VAL A 266 12.60 16.38 -6.07
N SER A 267 13.41 16.05 -7.07
CA SER A 267 14.79 15.60 -6.92
C SER A 267 15.74 16.77 -7.18
N LEU A 268 16.61 17.10 -6.20
CA LEU A 268 17.63 18.13 -6.40
C LEU A 268 18.62 17.73 -7.49
N ARG A 269 18.97 16.44 -7.59
CA ARG A 269 19.88 15.96 -8.64
C ARG A 269 19.29 16.08 -10.04
N GLN A 270 18.02 15.73 -10.24
CA GLN A 270 17.35 15.90 -11.54
C GLN A 270 17.24 17.38 -11.94
N ARG A 271 17.17 18.29 -10.96
CA ARG A 271 17.18 19.72 -11.19
C ARG A 271 18.58 20.32 -11.36
N GLY A 272 19.65 19.53 -11.26
CA GLY A 272 21.03 20.00 -11.37
C GLY A 272 21.48 20.87 -10.19
N LEU A 273 20.88 20.68 -9.01
CA LEU A 273 21.18 21.41 -7.78
C LEU A 273 22.13 20.64 -6.83
N LEU A 274 22.52 19.42 -7.23
CA LEU A 274 23.45 18.50 -6.57
C LEU A 274 24.45 17.96 -7.60
#